data_AF-A0A961JPM8-F1
#
_entry.id   AF-A0A961JPM8-F1
#
_cell.length_a   1.000
_cell.length_b   1.000
_cell.length_c   1.000
_cell.angle_alpha   90.00
_cell.angle_beta   90.00
_cell.angle_gamma   90.00
#
_symmetry.space_group_name_H-M   'P 1'
#
loop_
_entity.id
_entity.type
_entity.pdbx_description
1 polymer ?
#
loop_
_entity_poly.entity_id
_entity_poly.type
_entity_poly.pdbx_seq_one_letter_code
_entity_poly.pdbx_strand_id
1 'polypeptide(L)'
;MYRVDVWLWSLALPADQLAAARDVLADDERDRAARFVQAVHRDRHIAGRARLRQILGAETGRDPRDLVFRTGAQGKPFLDGGPDFNLSHSGE
;
A
#
# COMPACT_ATOMS: atom_id res chain seq x y z
N MET A 1 -25.65 8.67 1.78
CA MET A 1 -24.97 8.68 0.47
C MET A 1 -23.58 8.11 0.69
N TYR A 2 -23.23 7.00 0.05
CA TYR A 2 -21.89 6.42 0.16
C TYR A 2 -21.01 7.08 -0.90
N ARG A 3 -19.83 7.57 -0.51
CA ARG A 3 -18.81 8.05 -1.44
C ARG A 3 -17.90 6.87 -1.78
N VAL A 4 -17.64 6.68 -3.07
CA VAL A 4 -16.68 5.69 -3.56
C VAL A 4 -15.71 6.43 -4.47
N ASP A 5 -14.44 6.35 -4.12
CA ASP A 5 -13.35 6.96 -4.85
C ASP A 5 -12.49 5.83 -5.44
N VAL A 6 -12.04 6.00 -6.70
CA VAL A 6 -11.27 5.00 -7.43
C VAL A 6 -9.96 5.62 -7.90
N TRP A 7 -8.85 4.98 -7.55
CA TRP A 7 -7.52 5.39 -7.95
C TRP A 7 -6.88 4.34 -8.86
N LEU A 8 -6.23 4.82 -9.93
CA LEU A 8 -5.43 3.99 -10.84
C LEU A 8 -4.00 4.54 -10.85
N TRP A 9 -3.01 3.66 -10.79
CA TRP A 9 -1.60 4.04 -10.84
C TRP A 9 -0.72 2.93 -11.40
N SER A 10 0.48 3.29 -11.85
CA SER A 10 1.51 2.34 -12.29
C SER A 10 2.23 1.73 -11.09
N LEU A 11 2.49 0.42 -11.14
CA LEU A 11 3.38 -0.27 -10.20
C LEU A 11 4.84 -0.29 -10.67
N ALA A 12 5.10 0.14 -11.91
CA ALA A 12 6.46 0.30 -12.44
C ALA A 12 6.94 1.72 -12.11
N LEU A 13 7.74 1.82 -11.05
CA LEU A 13 8.34 3.08 -10.60
C LEU A 13 9.82 3.15 -11.00
N PRO A 14 10.33 4.34 -11.37
CA PRO A 14 11.76 4.63 -11.40
C PRO A 14 12.43 4.38 -10.05
N ALA A 15 13.75 4.14 -10.05
CA ALA A 15 14.50 3.72 -8.86
C ALA A 15 14.48 4.74 -7.71
N ASP A 16 14.53 6.04 -8.01
CA ASP A 16 14.44 7.14 -7.06
C ASP A 16 13.06 7.18 -6.38
N GLN A 17 11.99 7.00 -7.16
CA GLN A 17 10.63 6.93 -6.65
C GLN A 17 10.39 5.65 -5.84
N LEU A 18 11.02 4.54 -6.23
CA LEU A 18 10.93 3.28 -5.51
C LEU A 18 11.61 3.37 -4.13
N ALA A 19 12.74 4.07 -4.03
CA ALA A 19 13.41 4.32 -2.76
C ALA A 19 12.50 5.13 -1.82
N ALA A 20 11.94 6.24 -2.31
CA ALA A 20 10.98 7.03 -1.55
C ALA A 20 9.71 6.25 -1.16
N ALA A 21 9.22 5.39 -2.05
CA ALA A 21 8.08 4.51 -1.77
C ALA A 21 8.40 3.54 -0.62
N ARG A 22 9.60 2.95 -0.61
CA ARG A 22 10.06 2.04 0.45
C ARG A 22 10.12 2.73 1.82
N ASP A 23 10.46 4.01 1.87
CA ASP A 23 10.52 4.78 3.11
C ASP A 23 9.14 4.99 3.77
N VAL A 24 8.06 4.88 2.99
CA VAL A 24 6.68 4.99 3.47
C VAL A 24 6.16 3.71 4.12
N LEU A 25 6.72 2.55 3.75
CA LEU A 25 6.28 1.25 4.26
C LEU A 25 6.57 1.09 5.76
N ALA A 26 5.70 0.35 6.45
CA ALA A 26 6.01 -0.17 7.78
C ALA A 26 7.00 -1.34 7.70
N ASP A 27 7.61 -1.68 8.83
CA ASP A 27 8.68 -2.69 8.88
C ASP A 27 8.20 -4.08 8.45
N ASP A 28 6.98 -4.48 8.81
CA ASP A 28 6.39 -5.75 8.39
C ASP A 28 6.18 -5.85 6.87
N GLU A 29 5.87 -4.74 6.22
CA GLU A 29 5.77 -4.65 4.77
C GLU A 29 7.13 -4.63 4.09
N ARG A 30 8.13 -3.95 4.68
CA ARG A 30 9.52 -3.98 4.18
C ARG A 30 10.08 -5.39 4.27
N ASP A 31 9.81 -6.10 5.35
CA ASP A 31 10.18 -7.51 5.53
C ASP A 31 9.48 -8.40 4.51
N ARG A 32 8.19 -8.16 4.26
CA ARG A 32 7.46 -8.88 3.22
C ARG A 32 8.03 -8.60 1.83
N ALA A 33 8.39 -7.36 1.53
CA ALA A 33 9.04 -6.99 0.28
C ALA A 33 10.36 -7.76 0.10
N ALA A 34 11.17 -7.84 1.17
CA ALA A 34 12.47 -8.53 1.16
C ALA A 34 12.37 -10.04 0.92
N ARG A 35 11.20 -10.66 1.15
CA ARG A 35 10.96 -12.10 0.93
C ARG A 35 10.66 -12.47 -0.53
N PHE A 36 10.40 -11.49 -1.41
CA PHE A 36 10.19 -11.79 -2.82
C PHE A 36 11.49 -12.20 -3.51
N VAL A 37 11.45 -13.32 -4.23
CA VAL A 37 12.60 -13.85 -4.99
C VAL A 37 12.91 -12.98 -6.21
N GLN A 38 11.89 -12.52 -6.92
CA GLN A 38 12.06 -11.70 -8.11
C GLN A 38 11.94 -10.21 -7.77
N ALA A 39 12.90 -9.42 -8.28
CA ALA A 39 12.93 -7.98 -8.08
C ALA A 39 11.63 -7.30 -8.53
N VAL A 40 11.05 -7.71 -9.66
CA VAL A 40 9.80 -7.13 -10.17
C VAL A 40 8.64 -7.26 -9.19
N HIS A 41 8.49 -8.41 -8.51
CA HIS A 41 7.41 -8.61 -7.54
C HIS A 41 7.65 -7.80 -6.26
N ARG A 42 8.90 -7.73 -5.80
CA ARG A 42 9.29 -6.86 -4.68
C ARG A 42 8.95 -5.40 -4.98
N ASP A 43 9.39 -4.90 -6.13
CA ASP A 43 9.29 -3.48 -6.48
C ASP A 43 7.82 -3.07 -6.66
N ARG A 44 7.01 -3.95 -7.27
CA ARG A 44 5.55 -3.74 -7.37
C ARG A 44 4.83 -3.82 -6.04
N HIS A 45 5.26 -4.72 -5.14
CA HIS A 45 4.73 -4.76 -3.78
C HIS A 45 4.98 -3.43 -3.06
N ILE A 46 6.22 -2.92 -3.14
CA ILE A 46 6.60 -1.62 -2.56
C ILE A 46 5.74 -0.50 -3.16
N ALA A 47 5.67 -0.40 -4.49
CA ALA A 47 4.90 0.64 -5.18
C ALA A 47 3.41 0.61 -4.79
N GLY A 48 2.80 -0.57 -4.80
CA GLY A 48 1.38 -0.75 -4.46
C GLY A 48 1.07 -0.42 -3.00
N ARG A 49 1.90 -0.90 -2.06
CA ARG A 49 1.70 -0.65 -0.62
C ARG A 49 1.96 0.80 -0.25
N ALA A 50 3.02 1.42 -0.77
CA ALA A 50 3.30 2.83 -0.53
C ALA A 50 2.14 3.71 -1.03
N ARG A 51 1.63 3.44 -2.23
CA ARG A 51 0.53 4.23 -2.78
C ARG A 51 -0.77 4.06 -2.00
N LEU A 52 -1.09 2.84 -1.57
CA LEU A 52 -2.24 2.58 -0.70
C LEU A 52 -2.13 3.37 0.61
N ARG A 53 -0.96 3.35 1.27
CA ARG A 53 -0.71 4.14 2.50
C ARG A 53 -0.88 5.63 2.28
N GLN A 54 -0.37 6.16 1.17
CA GLN A 54 -0.49 7.58 0.83
C GLN A 54 -1.96 7.99 0.63
N ILE A 55 -2.74 7.19 -0.11
CA ILE A 55 -4.17 7.46 -0.34
C ILE A 55 -4.92 7.45 0.99
N LEU A 56 -4.77 6.40 1.78
CA LEU A 56 -5.47 6.28 3.05
C LEU A 56 -5.02 7.32 4.09
N GLY A 57 -3.75 7.73 4.06
CA GLY A 57 -3.23 8.81 4.89
C GLY A 57 -3.91 10.14 4.53
N ALA A 58 -4.06 10.44 3.23
CA ALA A 58 -4.78 11.62 2.77
C ALA A 58 -6.28 11.57 3.15
N GLU A 59 -6.96 10.44 2.95
CA GLU A 59 -8.38 10.28 3.29
C GLU A 59 -8.66 10.36 4.81
N THR A 60 -7.67 10.04 5.64
CA THR A 60 -7.82 10.03 7.11
C THR A 60 -7.13 11.20 7.81
N GLY A 61 -6.36 12.04 7.09
CA GLY A 61 -5.55 13.10 7.66
C GLY A 61 -4.39 12.62 8.54
N ARG A 62 -3.91 11.39 8.31
CA ARG A 62 -2.83 10.74 9.10
C ARG A 62 -1.57 10.60 8.26
N ASP A 63 -0.40 10.58 8.91
CA ASP A 63 0.84 10.25 8.22
C ASP A 63 0.75 8.82 7.65
N PRO A 64 1.03 8.60 6.34
CA PRO A 64 1.04 7.27 5.73
C PRO A 64 1.92 6.23 6.46
N ARG A 65 2.99 6.68 7.11
CA ARG A 65 3.92 5.82 7.87
C ARG A 65 3.31 5.32 9.18
N ASP A 66 2.43 6.13 9.78
CA ASP A 66 1.79 5.85 11.07
C ASP A 66 0.52 5.01 10.96
N LEU A 67 0.09 4.66 9.74
CA LEU A 67 -1.09 3.83 9.52
C LEU A 67 -0.86 2.40 10.01
N VAL A 68 -1.70 1.96 10.96
CA VAL A 68 -1.68 0.59 11.46
C VAL A 68 -2.79 -0.21 10.78
N PHE A 69 -2.42 -1.08 9.85
CA PHE A 69 -3.36 -2.02 9.23
C PHE A 69 -3.59 -3.22 10.14
N ARG A 70 -4.85 -3.55 10.37
CA ARG A 70 -5.25 -4.77 11.07
C ARG A 70 -5.80 -5.80 10.10
N THR A 71 -5.81 -7.05 10.53
CA THR A 71 -6.38 -8.15 9.76
C THR A 71 -7.71 -8.55 10.37
N GLY A 72 -8.78 -8.43 9.59
CA GLY A 72 -10.13 -8.78 9.99
C GLY A 72 -10.44 -10.26 9.71
N ALA A 73 -11.72 -10.61 9.79
CA ALA A 73 -12.20 -11.93 9.41
C ALA A 73 -11.71 -12.30 7.99
N GLN A 74 -11.33 -13.57 7.80
CA GLN A 74 -10.86 -14.11 6.52
C GLN A 74 -9.57 -13.48 5.97
N GLY A 75 -8.79 -12.76 6.80
CA GLY A 75 -7.50 -12.22 6.37
C GLY A 75 -7.58 -10.86 5.67
N LYS A 76 -8.77 -10.25 5.56
CA LYS A 76 -8.93 -8.96 4.88
C LYS A 76 -8.29 -7.82 5.69
N PRO A 77 -7.38 -7.02 5.11
CA PRO A 77 -6.82 -5.86 5.81
C PRO A 77 -7.87 -4.76 5.96
N PHE A 78 -7.83 -4.05 7.09
CA PHE A 78 -8.65 -2.88 7.38
C PHE A 78 -7.88 -1.84 8.20
N LEU A 79 -8.40 -0.62 8.27
CA LEU A 79 -7.81 0.50 9.01
C LEU A 79 -8.80 1.02 10.04
N ASP A 80 -8.43 1.02 11.32
CA ASP A 80 -9.30 1.51 12.40
C ASP A 80 -9.62 3.01 12.23
N GLY A 81 -10.92 3.32 12.20
CA GLY A 81 -11.40 4.68 11.95
C GLY A 81 -11.00 5.23 10.58
N GLY A 82 -10.70 4.35 9.62
CA GLY A 82 -10.49 4.67 8.21
C GLY A 82 -11.63 4.15 7.33
N PRO A 83 -11.59 4.45 6.02
CA PRO A 83 -12.56 3.92 5.07
C PRO A 83 -12.36 2.42 4.85
N ASP A 84 -13.43 1.74 4.44
CA ASP A 84 -13.31 0.43 3.80
C ASP A 84 -12.51 0.58 2.50
N PHE A 85 -11.57 -0.34 2.26
CA PHE A 85 -10.75 -0.31 1.05
C PHE A 85 -10.53 -1.71 0.48
N ASN A 86 -10.16 -1.72 -0.80
CA ASN A 86 -9.65 -2.88 -1.50
C ASN A 86 -8.52 -2.44 -2.42
N LEU A 87 -7.54 -3.32 -2.62
CA LEU A 87 -6.46 -3.13 -3.58
C LEU A 87 -6.41 -4.36 -4.47
N SER A 88 -6.54 -4.14 -5.76
CA SER A 88 -6.27 -5.14 -6.80
C SER A 88 -5.20 -4.60 -7.74
N HIS A 89 -4.45 -5.50 -8.34
CA HIS A 89 -3.53 -5.18 -9.42
C HIS A 89 -3.80 -6.14 -10.58
N SER A 90 -3.74 -5.63 -11.80
CA SER A 90 -3.87 -6.39 -13.02
C SER A 90 -2.63 -6.18 -13.88
N GLY A 91 -2.18 -7.24 -14.55
CA GLY A 91 -0.91 -7.29 -15.28
C GLY A 91 0.09 -8.27 -14.66
N GLU A 92 0.96 -8.81 -15.52
CA GLU A 92 2.05 -9.76 -15.19
C GLU A 92 3.34 -9.07 -14.80
#